data_AF-A0A2N2KMU4-F1
#
_entry.id   AF-A0A2N2KMU4-F1
#
_cell.length_a   1.000
_cell.length_b   1.000
_cell.length_c   1.000
_cell.angle_alpha   90.00
_cell.angle_beta   90.00
_cell.angle_gamma   90.00
#
_symmetry.space_group_name_H-M   'P 1'
#
loop_
_entity.id
_entity.type
_entity.pdbx_description
1 polymer ?
#
loop_
_entity_poly.entity_id
_entity_poly.type
_entity_poly.pdbx_seq_one_letter_code
_entity_poly.pdbx_strand_id
1 'polypeptide(L)'
;MSKDVTICFRTSAEIRNSLQKVADAERQTMSAVIDNMLYQYLSVKKVLQNIEKERRQYIRRPVSLPALVMDKNDEENKALQTGKVLDISLGGLLISIPRGYKLDVAEDSETNECDIIFTLPEALQPITMKCKTQRKFESEKDVQIGAEFVDSDFHSYQTLQKHLM
;
A
#
# COMPACT_ATOMS: atom_id res chain seq x y z
N MET A 1 -0.71 -28.19 -8.13
CA MET A 1 -0.91 -29.05 -6.95
C MET A 1 0.27 -28.83 -6.01
N SER A 2 0.16 -27.94 -5.04
CA SER A 2 1.17 -27.80 -3.97
C SER A 2 0.75 -28.68 -2.80
N LYS A 3 1.71 -29.40 -2.22
CA LYS A 3 1.50 -30.38 -1.15
C LYS A 3 0.86 -29.70 0.07
N ASP A 4 -0.21 -30.26 0.61
CA ASP A 4 -0.80 -29.85 1.88
C ASP A 4 0.25 -30.05 2.99
N VAL A 5 0.66 -28.97 3.64
CA VAL A 5 1.57 -29.01 4.79
C VAL A 5 0.72 -29.12 6.06
N THR A 6 0.78 -30.26 6.74
CA THR A 6 0.05 -30.48 7.98
C THR A 6 0.85 -29.95 9.17
N ILE A 7 0.25 -29.03 9.94
CA ILE A 7 0.80 -28.52 11.21
C ILE A 7 0.00 -29.12 12.36
N CYS A 8 0.69 -29.83 13.26
CA CYS A 8 0.10 -30.39 14.48
C CYS A 8 0.61 -29.61 15.71
N PHE A 9 -0.28 -29.19 16.60
CA PHE A 9 0.08 -28.57 17.87
C PHE A 9 -0.73 -29.15 19.03
N ARG A 10 -0.17 -29.08 20.23
CA ARG A 10 -0.85 -29.50 21.47
C ARG A 10 -1.64 -28.32 22.04
N THR A 11 -2.86 -28.58 22.48
CA THR A 11 -3.74 -27.58 23.09
C THR A 11 -4.62 -28.23 24.16
N SER A 12 -5.33 -27.44 24.96
CA SER A 12 -6.27 -27.93 25.96
C SER A 12 -7.62 -28.30 25.35
N ALA A 13 -8.38 -29.16 26.03
CA ALA A 13 -9.74 -29.52 25.64
C ALA A 13 -10.67 -28.29 25.61
N GLU A 14 -10.45 -27.33 26.51
CA GLU A 14 -11.20 -26.07 26.57
C GLU A 14 -11.01 -25.23 25.32
N ILE A 15 -9.76 -25.05 24.86
CA ILE A 15 -9.47 -24.29 23.65
C ILE A 15 -10.08 -25.00 22.43
N ARG A 16 -9.93 -26.32 22.33
CA ARG A 16 -10.54 -27.10 21.25
C ARG A 16 -12.06 -26.90 21.20
N ASN A 17 -12.73 -27.02 22.34
CA ASN A 17 -14.19 -26.92 22.40
C ASN A 17 -14.66 -25.50 22.08
N SER A 18 -13.94 -24.47 22.52
CA SER A 18 -14.23 -23.08 22.17
C SER A 18 -14.07 -22.81 20.67
N LEU A 19 -13.00 -23.31 20.05
CA LEU A 19 -12.80 -23.21 18.60
C LEU A 19 -13.91 -23.92 17.82
N GLN A 20 -14.36 -25.08 18.30
CA GLN A 20 -15.48 -25.80 17.68
C GLN A 20 -16.77 -24.99 17.72
N LYS A 21 -17.07 -24.35 18.87
CA LYS A 21 -18.26 -23.47 18.98
C LYS A 21 -18.23 -22.31 17.99
N VAL A 22 -17.06 -21.70 17.79
CA VAL A 22 -16.87 -20.63 16.79
C VAL A 22 -17.09 -21.18 15.37
N ALA A 23 -16.50 -22.33 15.06
CA ALA A 23 -16.67 -22.99 13.76
C ALA A 23 -18.14 -23.31 13.46
N ASP A 24 -18.87 -23.84 14.44
CA ASP A 24 -20.30 -24.14 14.32
C ASP A 24 -21.14 -22.87 14.11
N ALA A 25 -20.84 -21.80 14.86
CA ALA A 25 -21.52 -20.52 14.75
C ALA A 25 -21.31 -19.85 13.39
N GLU A 26 -20.09 -19.95 12.84
CA GLU A 26 -19.70 -19.38 11.55
C GLU A 26 -20.01 -20.32 10.36
N ARG A 27 -20.53 -21.53 10.61
CA ARG A 27 -20.75 -22.59 9.61
C ARG A 27 -19.49 -22.92 8.82
N GLN A 28 -18.34 -22.92 9.49
CA GLN A 28 -17.03 -23.23 8.92
C GLN A 28 -16.46 -24.50 9.57
N THR A 29 -15.42 -25.06 8.97
CA THR A 29 -14.67 -26.14 9.63
C THR A 29 -13.70 -25.53 10.65
N MET A 30 -13.38 -26.29 11.71
CA MET A 30 -12.39 -25.84 12.70
C MET A 30 -11.03 -25.52 12.06
N SER A 31 -10.65 -26.25 11.00
CA SER A 31 -9.44 -25.95 10.22
C SER A 31 -9.53 -24.59 9.52
N ALA A 32 -10.67 -24.24 8.92
CA ALA A 32 -10.84 -22.95 8.26
C ALA A 32 -10.83 -21.79 9.26
N VAL A 33 -11.42 -21.97 10.45
CA VAL A 33 -11.34 -20.98 11.54
C VAL A 33 -9.89 -20.77 11.99
N ILE A 34 -9.15 -21.86 12.21
CA ILE A 34 -7.73 -21.80 12.59
C ILE A 34 -6.92 -21.13 11.48
N ASP A 35 -7.15 -21.50 10.21
CA ASP A 35 -6.47 -20.91 9.07
C ASP A 35 -6.72 -19.41 9.00
N ASN A 36 -7.98 -18.97 9.10
CA ASN A 36 -8.34 -17.55 9.14
C ASN A 36 -7.68 -16.80 10.30
N MET A 37 -7.62 -17.39 11.50
CA MET A 37 -6.93 -16.80 12.63
C MET A 37 -5.42 -16.67 12.38
N LEU A 38 -4.79 -17.69 11.81
CA LEU A 38 -3.38 -17.65 11.43
C LEU A 38 -3.13 -16.58 10.37
N TYR A 39 -4.00 -16.50 9.36
CA TYR A 39 -3.96 -15.48 8.32
C TYR A 39 -4.06 -14.08 8.91
N GLN A 40 -5.07 -13.82 9.74
CA GLN A 40 -5.24 -12.52 10.39
C GLN A 40 -4.04 -12.17 11.27
N TYR A 41 -3.59 -13.10 12.11
CA TYR A 41 -2.46 -12.88 13.02
C TYR A 41 -1.17 -12.54 12.26
N LEU A 42 -0.83 -13.32 11.24
CA LEU A 42 0.40 -13.13 10.47
C LEU A 42 0.29 -11.95 9.49
N SER A 43 -0.91 -11.60 9.02
CA SER A 43 -1.15 -10.41 8.20
C SER A 43 -0.96 -9.13 9.00
N VAL A 44 -1.49 -9.07 10.23
CA VAL A 44 -1.26 -7.97 11.17
C VAL A 44 0.23 -7.81 11.49
N LYS A 45 0.97 -8.92 11.59
CA LYS A 45 2.42 -8.90 11.84
C LYS A 45 3.27 -8.66 10.58
N LYS A 46 2.66 -8.43 9.41
CA LYS A 46 3.35 -8.28 8.11
C LYS A 46 4.26 -9.46 7.74
N VAL A 47 4.06 -10.65 8.33
CA VAL A 47 4.85 -11.86 8.06
C VAL A 47 4.30 -12.62 6.85
N LEU A 48 3.00 -12.49 6.57
CA LEU A 48 2.31 -13.19 5.47
C LEU A 48 2.40 -12.52 4.09
N GLN A 49 3.29 -11.53 3.89
CA GLN A 49 3.36 -10.72 2.68
C GLN A 49 3.63 -11.49 1.37
N ASN A 50 3.77 -12.82 1.39
CA ASN A 50 4.19 -13.64 0.25
C ASN A 50 3.21 -14.75 -0.21
N ILE A 51 1.95 -14.83 0.24
CA ILE A 51 1.04 -15.96 -0.12
C ILE A 51 -0.22 -15.58 -0.94
N GLU A 52 -0.44 -14.31 -1.28
CA GLU A 52 -1.22 -14.01 -2.48
C GLU A 52 -0.25 -13.87 -3.65
N LYS A 53 -0.53 -14.50 -4.80
CA LYS A 53 0.28 -14.32 -6.02
C LYS A 53 0.51 -12.83 -6.23
N GLU A 54 1.73 -12.37 -5.94
CA GLU A 54 2.14 -10.99 -6.11
C GLU A 54 1.81 -10.58 -7.56
N ARG A 55 0.78 -9.73 -7.71
CA ARG A 55 0.34 -9.23 -9.02
C ARG A 55 1.16 -8.03 -9.46
N ARG A 56 1.94 -7.43 -8.55
CA ARG A 56 2.75 -6.26 -8.85
C ARG A 56 3.97 -6.69 -9.67
N GLN A 57 4.19 -5.99 -10.77
CA GLN A 57 5.42 -6.13 -11.56
C GLN A 57 6.67 -5.70 -10.78
N TYR A 58 6.51 -4.74 -9.85
CA TYR A 58 7.60 -4.17 -9.06
C TYR A 58 7.32 -4.26 -7.57
N ILE A 59 8.30 -4.79 -6.82
CA ILE A 59 8.27 -4.84 -5.35
C ILE A 59 8.29 -3.41 -4.81
N ARG A 60 7.40 -3.15 -3.83
CA ARG A 60 7.38 -1.88 -3.09
C ARG A 60 8.35 -1.94 -1.93
N ARG A 61 9.22 -0.94 -1.82
CA ARG A 61 10.08 -0.73 -0.65
C ARG A 61 9.39 0.25 0.31
N PRO A 62 9.23 -0.09 1.60
CA PRO A 62 8.69 0.83 2.57
C PRO A 62 9.67 2.00 2.77
N VAL A 63 9.17 3.22 2.74
CA VAL A 63 9.96 4.44 2.92
C VAL A 63 9.22 5.45 3.81
N SER A 64 9.91 6.53 4.16
CA SER A 64 9.34 7.59 4.97
C SER A 64 9.94 8.91 4.50
N LEU A 65 9.50 9.36 3.33
CA LEU A 65 10.06 10.54 2.67
C LEU A 65 9.05 11.68 2.69
N PRO A 66 9.43 12.91 3.11
CA PRO A 66 8.58 14.06 2.90
C PRO A 66 8.38 14.29 1.40
N ALA A 67 7.16 14.66 1.03
CA ALA A 67 6.80 14.91 -0.36
C ALA A 67 5.93 16.14 -0.49
N LEU A 68 5.99 16.73 -1.68
CA LEU A 68 5.09 17.77 -2.13
C LEU A 68 4.21 17.20 -3.24
N VAL A 69 2.92 17.47 -3.18
CA VAL A 69 1.93 17.03 -4.16
C VAL A 69 1.36 18.26 -4.84
N MET A 70 1.43 18.28 -6.16
CA MET A 70 0.85 19.31 -6.99
C MET A 70 -0.27 18.68 -7.81
N ASP A 71 -1.51 19.06 -7.52
CA ASP A 71 -2.66 18.70 -8.34
C ASP A 71 -2.63 19.52 -9.63
N LYS A 72 -2.76 18.86 -10.78
CA LYS A 72 -2.78 19.55 -12.08
C LYS A 72 -4.13 20.15 -12.43
N ASN A 73 -5.19 19.77 -11.73
CA ASN A 73 -6.56 20.17 -12.06
C ASN A 73 -7.06 21.37 -11.26
N ASP A 74 -6.28 21.84 -10.27
CA ASP A 74 -6.62 23.02 -9.49
C ASP A 74 -6.05 24.28 -10.18
N GLU A 75 -6.79 24.80 -11.17
CA GLU A 75 -6.42 26.01 -11.92
C GLU A 75 -6.50 27.30 -11.09
N GLU A 76 -7.32 27.32 -10.04
CA GLU A 76 -7.51 28.50 -9.17
C GLU A 76 -6.60 28.50 -7.94
N ASN A 77 -6.19 27.33 -7.45
CA ASN A 77 -5.24 27.16 -6.36
C ASN A 77 -4.25 26.04 -6.70
N LYS A 78 -3.08 26.39 -7.27
CA LYS A 78 -1.90 25.51 -7.32
C LYS A 78 -1.34 25.23 -5.92
N ALA A 79 -2.18 24.80 -5.00
CA ALA A 79 -1.87 24.60 -3.61
C ALA A 79 -0.99 23.36 -3.51
N LEU A 80 0.30 23.63 -3.38
CA LEU A 80 1.32 22.64 -3.08
C LEU A 80 0.97 21.98 -1.75
N GLN A 81 0.63 20.69 -1.78
CA GLN A 81 0.28 19.95 -0.59
C GLN A 81 1.49 19.24 -0.01
N THR A 82 1.60 19.26 1.31
CA THR A 82 2.63 18.46 1.99
C THR A 82 2.09 17.07 2.28
N GLY A 83 2.90 16.07 2.02
CA GLY A 83 2.58 14.68 2.26
C GLY A 83 3.82 13.88 2.60
N LYS A 84 3.63 12.57 2.68
CA LYS A 84 4.69 11.62 3.02
C LYS A 84 4.58 10.37 2.17
N VAL A 85 5.64 10.03 1.44
CA VAL A 85 5.74 8.73 0.75
C VAL A 85 5.96 7.65 1.81
N LEU A 86 5.06 6.65 1.82
CA LEU A 86 5.04 5.53 2.76
C LEU A 86 5.63 4.26 2.15
N ASP A 87 5.45 4.06 0.85
CA ASP A 87 6.11 3.02 0.06
C ASP A 87 6.30 3.48 -1.38
N ILE A 88 7.30 2.92 -2.05
CA ILE A 88 7.63 3.23 -3.45
C ILE A 88 8.15 2.00 -4.18
N SER A 89 7.80 1.86 -5.46
CA SER A 89 8.36 0.89 -6.40
C SER A 89 8.71 1.60 -7.71
N LEU A 90 9.19 0.86 -8.71
CA LEU A 90 9.38 1.42 -10.06
C LEU A 90 8.08 1.73 -10.80
N GLY A 91 6.94 1.23 -10.32
CA GLY A 91 5.63 1.43 -10.96
C GLY A 91 4.75 2.47 -10.27
N GLY A 92 5.09 2.91 -9.06
CA GLY A 92 4.27 3.86 -8.33
C GLY A 92 4.64 3.97 -6.87
N LEU A 93 3.81 4.69 -6.13
CA LEU A 93 4.03 4.96 -4.71
C LEU A 93 2.72 5.01 -3.92
N LEU A 94 2.87 4.96 -2.60
CA LEU A 94 1.81 5.26 -1.64
C LEU A 94 2.18 6.55 -0.92
N ILE A 95 1.29 7.54 -0.94
CA ILE A 95 1.47 8.82 -0.24
C ILE A 95 0.39 9.01 0.84
N SER A 96 0.77 9.55 1.98
CA SER A 96 -0.15 10.04 3.02
C SER A 96 -0.18 11.56 3.00
N ILE A 97 -1.39 12.13 3.03
CA ILE A 97 -1.67 13.56 3.00
C ILE A 97 -2.60 13.87 4.18
N PRO A 98 -2.42 14.98 4.93
CA PRO A 98 -3.32 15.32 6.03
C PRO A 98 -4.79 15.46 5.60
N ARG A 99 -5.72 15.18 6.51
CA ARG A 99 -7.15 15.31 6.22
C ARG A 99 -7.56 16.77 6.02
N GLY A 100 -8.39 17.04 5.02
CA GLY A 100 -8.84 18.39 4.65
C GLY A 100 -8.39 18.85 3.26
N TYR A 101 -7.48 18.09 2.63
CA TYR A 101 -7.05 18.36 1.27
C TYR A 101 -7.89 17.58 0.25
N LYS A 102 -8.25 18.25 -0.84
CA LYS A 102 -8.96 17.68 -1.98
C LYS A 102 -7.90 17.25 -3.00
N LEU A 103 -7.50 15.98 -2.95
CA LEU A 103 -6.91 15.33 -4.12
C LEU A 103 -8.00 14.43 -4.67
N ASP A 104 -8.49 14.74 -5.86
CA ASP A 104 -9.56 13.97 -6.46
C ASP A 104 -9.06 12.59 -6.90
N VAL A 105 -9.85 11.58 -6.57
CA VAL A 105 -9.65 10.19 -6.99
C VAL A 105 -11.00 9.75 -7.54
N ALA A 106 -11.33 10.20 -8.75
CA ALA A 106 -12.55 9.77 -9.42
C ALA A 106 -12.22 8.64 -10.39
N GLU A 107 -12.86 7.48 -10.26
CA GLU A 107 -12.53 6.25 -11.01
C GLU A 107 -12.62 6.42 -12.55
N ASP A 108 -13.29 7.47 -13.05
CA ASP A 108 -13.60 7.66 -14.48
C ASP A 108 -13.24 9.05 -15.05
N SER A 109 -12.31 9.78 -14.42
CA SER A 109 -11.92 11.10 -14.94
C SER A 109 -10.47 11.11 -15.46
N GLU A 110 -10.25 11.77 -16.60
CA GLU A 110 -8.92 12.16 -17.09
C GLU A 110 -8.20 13.11 -16.10
N THR A 111 -8.87 13.53 -15.03
CA THR A 111 -8.43 14.53 -14.05
C THR A 111 -7.80 13.93 -12.78
N ASN A 112 -7.15 12.78 -12.86
CA ASN A 112 -6.49 12.15 -11.70
C ASN A 112 -4.95 12.30 -11.72
N GLU A 113 -4.42 13.19 -12.55
CA GLU A 113 -2.98 13.43 -12.63
C GLU A 113 -2.48 14.39 -11.55
N CYS A 114 -1.39 14.01 -10.89
CA CYS A 114 -0.66 14.86 -9.96
C CYS A 114 0.85 14.69 -10.14
N ASP A 115 1.60 15.72 -9.80
CA ASP A 115 3.05 15.63 -9.72
C ASP A 115 3.46 15.48 -8.25
N ILE A 116 4.31 14.49 -7.97
CA ILE A 116 4.82 14.21 -6.63
C ILE A 116 6.32 14.47 -6.62
N ILE A 117 6.74 15.41 -5.78
CA ILE A 117 8.13 15.85 -5.65
C ILE A 117 8.66 15.34 -4.30
N PHE A 118 9.76 14.60 -4.31
CA PHE A 118 10.39 14.09 -3.10
C PHE A 118 11.90 13.91 -3.32
N THR A 119 12.66 13.81 -2.23
CA THR A 119 14.12 13.61 -2.29
C THR A 119 14.46 12.22 -1.78
N LEU A 120 15.20 11.45 -2.58
CA LEU A 120 15.76 10.17 -2.16
C LEU A 120 17.01 10.42 -1.30
N PRO A 121 17.32 9.56 -0.30
CA PRO A 121 18.45 9.78 0.61
C PRO A 121 19.82 9.95 -0.09
N GLU A 122 20.04 9.27 -1.21
CA GLU A 122 21.29 9.33 -1.98
C GLU A 122 21.26 10.37 -3.10
N ALA A 123 20.14 11.06 -3.30
CA ALA A 123 19.98 12.08 -4.34
C ALA A 123 20.25 13.47 -3.77
N LEU A 124 21.07 14.25 -4.48
CA LEU A 124 21.35 15.66 -4.14
C LEU A 124 20.21 16.60 -4.52
N GLN A 125 19.33 16.17 -5.43
CA GLN A 125 18.23 16.96 -5.96
C GLN A 125 16.91 16.19 -5.78
N PRO A 126 15.79 16.91 -5.54
CA PRO A 126 14.48 16.31 -5.57
C PRO A 126 14.18 15.73 -6.95
N ILE A 127 13.46 14.61 -6.97
CA ILE A 127 12.89 14.05 -8.20
C ILE A 127 11.40 14.35 -8.26
N THR A 128 10.89 14.50 -9.48
CA THR A 128 9.48 14.78 -9.75
C THR A 128 8.90 13.63 -10.55
N MET A 129 7.87 12.99 -10.02
CA MET A 129 7.17 11.89 -10.67
C MET A 129 5.77 12.34 -11.07
N LYS A 130 5.42 12.25 -12.36
CA LYS A 130 4.03 12.43 -12.77
C LYS A 130 3.27 11.15 -12.49
N CYS A 131 2.19 11.28 -11.75
CA CYS A 131 1.45 10.17 -11.22
C CYS A 131 -0.03 10.27 -11.60
N LYS A 132 -0.69 9.12 -11.76
CA LYS A 132 -2.14 9.01 -11.78
C LYS A 132 -2.59 8.41 -10.46
N THR A 133 -3.52 9.07 -9.78
CA THR A 133 -4.12 8.53 -8.54
C THR A 133 -5.01 7.35 -8.89
N GLN A 134 -4.89 6.27 -8.11
CA GLN A 134 -5.55 4.99 -8.38
C GLN A 134 -6.51 4.57 -7.26
N ARG A 135 -6.13 4.82 -6.01
CA ARG A 135 -6.90 4.39 -4.84
C ARG A 135 -6.78 5.39 -3.71
N LYS A 136 -7.87 5.60 -2.97
CA LYS A 136 -7.93 6.45 -1.78
C LYS A 136 -8.35 5.61 -0.58
N PHE A 137 -7.61 5.73 0.52
CA PHE A 137 -7.93 5.14 1.81
C PHE A 137 -7.98 6.27 2.84
N GLU A 138 -9.13 6.50 3.45
CA GLU A 138 -9.28 7.53 4.46
C GLU A 138 -9.10 6.94 5.86
N SER A 139 -8.32 7.64 6.69
CA SER A 139 -8.22 7.41 8.12
C SER A 139 -8.75 8.63 8.89
N GLU A 140 -8.79 8.54 10.22
CA GLU A 140 -9.22 9.68 11.05
C GLU A 140 -8.31 10.90 10.87
N LYS A 141 -7.01 10.69 10.63
CA LYS A 141 -5.97 11.74 10.65
C LYS A 141 -5.44 12.10 9.25
N ASP A 142 -5.40 11.13 8.36
CA ASP A 142 -4.78 11.26 7.05
C ASP A 142 -5.58 10.56 5.96
N VAL A 143 -5.26 10.91 4.72
CA VAL A 143 -5.73 10.24 3.53
C VAL A 143 -4.52 9.61 2.85
N GLN A 144 -4.58 8.30 2.64
CA GLN A 144 -3.56 7.57 1.90
C GLN A 144 -4.00 7.37 0.46
N ILE A 145 -3.12 7.67 -0.48
CA ILE A 145 -3.41 7.66 -1.91
C ILE A 145 -2.36 6.80 -2.59
N GLY A 146 -2.83 5.73 -3.24
CA GLY A 146 -2.00 4.95 -4.14
C GLY A 146 -1.93 5.64 -5.49
N ALA A 147 -0.72 5.85 -6.01
CA ALA A 147 -0.49 6.50 -7.29
C ALA A 147 0.44 5.66 -8.17
N GLU A 148 0.15 5.64 -9.46
CA GLU A 148 0.92 4.96 -10.51
C GLU A 148 1.74 5.98 -11.31
N PHE A 149 2.98 5.65 -11.67
CA PHE A 149 3.78 6.53 -12.51
C PHE A 149 3.32 6.47 -13.96
N VAL A 150 2.97 7.64 -14.52
CA VAL A 150 2.53 7.76 -15.92
C VAL A 150 3.71 8.11 -16.81
N ASP A 151 4.51 9.06 -16.36
CA ASP A 151 5.69 9.56 -17.06
C ASP A 151 6.60 10.27 -16.06
N SER A 152 7.89 10.12 -16.22
CA SER A 152 8.89 10.82 -15.43
C SER A 152 10.05 11.14 -16.35
N ASP A 153 10.67 12.30 -16.15
CA ASP A 153 11.89 12.58 -16.90
C ASP A 153 12.92 11.46 -16.65
N PHE A 154 13.73 11.20 -17.66
CA PHE A 154 14.67 10.08 -17.65
C PHE A 154 15.62 10.12 -16.45
N HIS A 155 15.98 11.32 -15.98
CA HIS A 155 16.88 11.49 -14.83
C HIS A 155 16.20 11.09 -13.52
N SER A 156 14.95 11.52 -13.29
CA SER A 156 14.15 11.10 -12.14
C SER A 156 13.96 9.59 -12.11
N TYR A 157 13.65 8.96 -13.25
CA TYR A 157 13.51 7.51 -13.36
C TYR A 157 14.82 6.77 -13.04
N GLN A 158 15.95 7.19 -13.63
CA GLN A 158 17.24 6.57 -13.38
C GLN A 158 17.67 6.68 -11.91
N THR A 159 17.42 7.84 -11.30
CA THR A 159 17.73 8.07 -9.88
C THR A 159 16.90 7.13 -9.01
N LEU A 160 15.60 7.01 -9.28
CA LEU A 160 14.73 6.07 -8.56
C LEU A 160 15.15 4.61 -8.78
N GLN A 161 15.49 4.23 -10.00
CA GLN A 161 15.96 2.89 -10.31
C GLN A 161 17.23 2.53 -9.55
N LYS A 162 18.20 3.45 -9.50
CA LYS A 162 19.44 3.27 -8.74
C LYS A 162 19.18 3.11 -7.24
N HIS A 163 18.18 3.80 -6.69
CA HIS A 163 17.80 3.66 -5.28
C HIS A 163 17.09 2.33 -4.99
N LEU A 164 16.31 1.81 -5.95
CA LEU A 164 15.49 0.61 -5.80
C LEU A 164 16.17 -0.70 -6.20
N MET A 165 17.36 -0.64 -6.79
CA MET A 165 18.21 -1.81 -7.05
C MET A 165 19.22 -1.93 -5.92
#